data_AF-A0A522DPN8-F1
#
_entry.id   AF-A0A522DPN8-F1
#
_cell.length_a   1.000
_cell.length_b   1.000
_cell.length_c   1.000
_cell.angle_alpha   90.00
_cell.angle_beta   90.00
_cell.angle_gamma   90.00
#
_symmetry.space_group_name_H-M   'P 1'
#
loop_
_entity.id
_entity.type
_entity.pdbx_description
1 polymer ?
#
loop_
_entity_poly.entity_id
_entity_poly.type
_entity_poly.pdbx_seq_one_letter_code
_entity_poly.pdbx_strand_id
1 'polypeptide(L)'
;MKEEGACEPPQGEKGIKAVNERVKTTLGDCAVMLDLGEFLGLTPGKRAEMLGRMVGAAGKPVTIDTFLNAVAATAGDLPSSLVRDLRGGWDPSAPAAVNLDVALKLLAARLSELTGRDREATAALTRLTQSRSAVDTEPRTAADLSTERFSIRKQADALRAQLAADDERARSYVAARDEMEAASADVDTLTTGLERAEKAVRTCEAASAQADDAFVAAENETDPGDPPPPDGALNEECATLRRSVEEATRARAGAEAELTALQGRIRMVHSGNSGECPVARGVTCPIPHDVARRAAEVIGETLQRIGTLKAAEKEASELLSAALEKRNRADQSCRKLKEERAKQRDGRKAKLSDLRSRAAQVAGEKQRAEREAASLRAQLESAKARKTRAAAAIDQAPGTLDRADLERQLNTLDSVVADLDKRIASKEQGRALADEELKAREAQTQAADLVTVVRKAQAAAKTVAAGLLASMFAPVTQTVTDLLAAIRPGWSLEAVAEGGGIEFLAHTDNPRPVRWGALSGGEAVLFGAALSLALVRLQRPPSKFLLVEAAEVDFRNLCAFLSALASMGGEFDSIIVASCHAQAELLPAPWRAVCVEGAAPVTV
;
A
#
# COMPACT_ATOMS: atom_id res chain seq x y z
N MET A 1 -18.26 65.89 93.66
CA MET A 1 -18.46 66.03 92.21
C MET A 1 -19.54 65.05 91.82
N LYS A 2 -20.56 65.54 91.12
CA LYS A 2 -21.59 64.72 90.48
C LYS A 2 -20.94 63.91 89.37
N GLU A 3 -21.18 62.61 89.37
CA GLU A 3 -21.44 61.82 88.17
C GLU A 3 -22.14 60.53 88.60
N GLU A 4 -23.46 60.56 88.50
CA GLU A 4 -24.30 59.38 88.37
C GLU A 4 -23.99 58.75 87.01
N GLY A 5 -23.24 57.65 87.02
CA GLY A 5 -23.08 56.77 85.87
C GLY A 5 -23.87 55.49 86.10
N ALA A 6 -25.21 55.58 86.05
CA ALA A 6 -26.05 54.40 86.03
C ALA A 6 -25.78 53.64 84.71
N CYS A 7 -25.06 52.53 84.80
CA CYS A 7 -24.83 51.61 83.69
C CYS A 7 -26.03 50.67 83.57
N GLU A 8 -27.18 51.20 83.14
CA GLU A 8 -28.30 50.34 82.72
C GLU A 8 -28.03 49.83 81.30
N PRO A 9 -28.18 48.52 81.02
CA PRO A 9 -28.08 48.01 79.67
C PRO A 9 -29.24 48.58 78.82
N PRO A 10 -28.97 49.20 77.65
CA PRO A 10 -30.04 49.67 76.78
C PRO A 10 -30.89 48.47 76.35
N GLN A 11 -32.18 48.53 76.65
CA GLN A 11 -33.16 47.54 76.22
C GLN A 11 -33.13 47.43 74.69
N GLY A 12 -32.52 46.37 74.15
CA GLY A 12 -32.50 46.12 72.70
C GLY A 12 -31.34 45.31 72.15
N GLU A 13 -30.27 45.05 72.92
CA GLU A 13 -29.14 44.27 72.42
C GLU A 13 -29.49 42.79 72.24
N LYS A 14 -29.67 42.37 70.98
CA LYS A 14 -29.88 40.96 70.62
C LYS A 14 -28.64 40.43 69.90
N GLY A 15 -27.62 40.06 70.68
CA GLY A 15 -26.51 39.24 70.20
C GLY A 15 -25.15 39.53 70.86
N ILE A 16 -24.36 38.47 71.04
CA ILE A 16 -23.02 38.46 71.67
C ILE A 16 -22.05 39.45 71.01
N LYS A 17 -22.17 39.69 69.70
CA LYS A 17 -21.35 40.70 68.99
C LYS A 17 -21.58 42.11 69.52
N ALA A 18 -22.82 42.52 69.75
CA ALA A 18 -23.15 43.85 70.27
C ALA A 18 -22.64 44.02 71.72
N VAL A 19 -22.75 42.96 72.51
CA VAL A 19 -22.21 42.92 73.88
C VAL A 19 -20.68 43.03 73.87
N ASN A 20 -19.99 42.27 73.01
CA ASN A 20 -18.53 42.31 72.88
C ASN A 20 -18.02 43.66 72.37
N GLU A 21 -18.74 44.27 71.42
CA GLU A 21 -18.40 45.58 70.88
C GLU A 21 -18.62 46.67 71.93
N ARG A 22 -19.70 46.60 72.73
CA ARG A 22 -19.88 47.49 73.88
C ARG A 22 -18.78 47.30 74.91
N VAL A 23 -18.50 46.07 75.35
CA VAL A 23 -17.43 45.78 76.31
C VAL A 23 -16.09 46.32 75.80
N LYS A 24 -15.78 46.11 74.52
CA LYS A 24 -14.59 46.67 73.87
C LYS A 24 -14.56 48.20 73.88
N THR A 25 -15.70 48.84 73.70
CA THR A 25 -15.83 50.31 73.69
C THR A 25 -15.77 50.91 75.11
N THR A 26 -16.34 50.22 76.10
CA THR A 26 -16.47 50.68 77.49
C THR A 26 -15.27 50.35 78.36
N LEU A 27 -14.68 49.16 78.19
CA LEU A 27 -13.59 48.63 79.03
C LEU A 27 -12.25 48.54 78.27
N GLY A 28 -12.22 48.93 76.98
CA GLY A 28 -11.06 48.75 76.09
C GLY A 28 -10.99 47.35 75.47
N ASP A 29 -10.01 47.12 74.60
CA ASP A 29 -9.79 45.79 74.00
C ASP A 29 -9.41 44.78 75.11
N CYS A 30 -10.39 43.99 75.56
CA CYS A 30 -10.14 42.91 76.51
C CYS A 30 -9.22 41.89 75.83
N ALA A 31 -8.00 41.73 76.33
CA ALA A 31 -7.02 40.79 75.77
C ALA A 31 -7.57 39.35 75.71
N VAL A 32 -8.43 38.98 76.67
CA VAL A 32 -9.17 37.73 76.71
C VAL A 32 -10.52 37.90 77.40
N MET A 33 -11.57 37.40 76.76
CA MET A 33 -12.86 37.11 77.38
C MET A 33 -13.11 35.61 77.21
N LEU A 34 -13.17 34.88 78.32
CA LEU A 34 -13.43 33.44 78.33
C LEU A 34 -14.83 33.20 78.89
N ASP A 35 -15.81 33.05 77.99
CA ASP A 35 -17.09 32.45 78.35
C ASP A 35 -16.89 30.94 78.46
N LEU A 36 -16.97 30.42 79.68
CA LEU A 36 -16.76 29.00 79.94
C LEU A 36 -17.82 28.13 79.27
N GLY A 37 -19.08 28.57 79.20
CA GLY A 37 -20.16 27.86 78.54
C GLY A 37 -19.93 27.75 77.03
N GLU A 38 -19.55 28.87 76.40
CA GLU A 38 -19.17 28.88 74.98
C GLU A 38 -17.93 28.04 74.73
N PHE A 39 -16.90 28.18 75.57
CA PHE A 39 -15.65 27.44 75.48
C PHE A 39 -15.87 25.93 75.55
N LEU A 40 -16.69 25.46 76.48
CA LEU A 40 -17.02 24.04 76.62
C LEU A 40 -17.89 23.53 75.45
N GLY A 41 -18.70 24.41 74.85
CA GLY A 41 -19.47 24.13 73.63
C GLY A 41 -18.63 24.01 72.36
N LEU A 42 -17.37 24.46 72.36
CA LEU A 42 -16.46 24.29 71.23
C LEU A 42 -16.07 22.81 71.04
N THR A 43 -15.77 22.43 69.80
CA THR A 43 -15.18 21.11 69.52
C THR A 43 -13.81 20.98 70.18
N PRO A 44 -13.34 19.76 70.52
CA PRO A 44 -12.02 19.55 71.13
C PRO A 44 -10.88 20.27 70.39
N GLY A 45 -10.90 20.26 69.05
CA GLY A 45 -9.90 20.95 68.22
C GLY A 45 -9.94 22.47 68.36
N LYS A 46 -11.14 23.08 68.35
CA LYS A 46 -11.31 24.52 68.57
C LYS A 46 -10.92 24.94 69.98
N ARG A 47 -11.18 24.10 71.00
CA ARG A 47 -10.70 24.33 72.37
C ARG A 47 -9.18 24.32 72.43
N ALA A 48 -8.52 23.32 71.84
CA ALA A 48 -7.07 23.24 71.78
C ALA A 48 -6.45 24.42 71.02
N GLU A 49 -7.08 24.89 69.95
CA GLU A 49 -6.65 26.08 69.22
C GLU A 49 -6.78 27.35 70.05
N MET A 50 -7.94 27.59 70.65
CA MET A 50 -8.22 28.75 71.49
C MET A 50 -7.27 28.79 72.69
N LEU A 51 -7.17 27.68 73.43
CA LEU A 51 -6.26 27.60 74.57
C LEU A 51 -4.79 27.68 74.12
N GLY A 52 -4.42 27.09 72.98
CA GLY A 52 -3.05 27.15 72.46
C GLY A 52 -2.61 28.59 72.17
N ARG A 53 -3.51 29.43 71.66
CA ARG A 53 -3.27 30.87 71.51
C ARG A 53 -3.13 31.56 72.87
N MET A 54 -3.90 31.11 73.87
CA MET A 54 -3.92 31.72 75.19
C MET A 54 -2.74 31.36 76.08
N VAL A 55 -2.25 30.11 76.01
CA VAL A 55 -1.10 29.62 76.80
C VAL A 55 0.22 30.26 76.32
N GLY A 56 0.26 30.78 75.09
CA GLY A 56 1.39 31.54 74.57
C GLY A 56 2.72 30.76 74.64
N ALA A 57 3.81 31.45 74.98
CA ALA A 57 5.16 30.89 75.08
C ALA A 57 5.42 30.07 76.38
N ALA A 58 4.41 29.85 77.23
CA ALA A 58 4.58 29.12 78.49
C ALA A 58 4.80 27.60 78.26
N GLY A 59 4.34 27.07 77.12
CA GLY A 59 4.64 25.71 76.67
C GLY A 59 5.92 25.66 75.80
N LYS A 60 6.61 24.51 75.78
CA LYS A 60 7.70 24.29 74.82
C LYS A 60 7.13 24.40 73.39
N PRO A 61 7.75 25.20 72.50
CA PRO A 61 7.26 25.31 71.13
C PRO A 61 7.35 23.95 70.44
N VAL A 62 6.23 23.46 69.93
CA VAL A 62 6.19 22.24 69.12
C VAL A 62 6.69 22.59 67.72
N THR A 63 7.87 22.11 67.37
CA THR A 63 8.43 22.26 66.01
C THR A 63 8.18 21.01 65.17
N ILE A 64 8.20 21.16 63.85
CA ILE A 64 8.10 20.03 62.92
C ILE A 64 9.20 18.99 63.18
N ASP A 65 10.42 19.41 63.51
CA ASP A 65 11.52 18.48 63.78
C ASP A 65 11.33 17.73 65.09
N THR A 66 10.79 18.37 66.13
CA THR A 66 10.41 17.69 67.38
C THR A 66 9.35 16.62 67.12
N PHE A 67 8.33 16.94 66.32
CA PHE A 67 7.29 15.99 65.94
C PHE A 67 7.86 14.84 65.11
N LEU A 68 8.60 15.12 64.04
CA LEU A 68 9.17 14.11 63.15
C LEU A 68 10.15 13.18 63.88
N ASN A 69 11.01 13.71 64.74
CA ASN A 69 11.97 12.89 65.51
C ASN A 69 11.24 11.97 66.49
N ALA A 70 10.18 12.45 67.16
CA ALA A 70 9.38 11.63 68.06
C ALA A 70 8.59 10.53 67.32
N VAL A 71 8.05 10.86 66.14
CA VAL A 71 7.39 9.86 65.28
C VAL A 71 8.39 8.82 64.79
N ALA A 72 9.57 9.24 64.32
CA ALA A 72 10.61 8.33 63.86
C ALA A 72 11.15 7.42 64.98
N ALA A 73 11.29 7.95 66.20
CA ALA A 73 11.69 7.16 67.37
C ALA A 73 10.70 6.03 67.70
N THR A 74 9.42 6.20 67.33
CA THR A 74 8.35 5.23 67.62
C THR A 74 8.06 4.31 66.42
N ALA A 75 8.06 4.84 65.20
CA ALA A 75 7.69 4.13 63.98
C ALA A 75 8.88 3.56 63.18
N GLY A 76 10.11 3.97 63.51
CA GLY A 76 11.31 3.73 62.71
C GLY A 76 11.53 4.81 61.65
N ASP A 77 12.47 4.56 60.73
CA ASP A 77 12.83 5.50 59.68
C ASP A 77 11.63 5.86 58.79
N LEU A 78 11.39 7.16 58.64
CA LEU A 78 10.30 7.68 57.83
C LEU A 78 10.76 7.83 56.37
N PRO A 79 9.91 7.47 55.39
CA PRO A 79 10.22 7.69 53.97
C PRO A 79 10.47 9.17 53.69
N SER A 80 11.50 9.48 52.91
CA SER A 80 11.87 10.87 52.57
C SER A 80 10.73 11.65 51.91
N SER A 81 9.91 10.97 51.09
CA SER A 81 8.70 11.55 50.50
C SER A 81 7.69 11.97 51.57
N LEU A 82 7.46 11.14 52.59
CA LEU A 82 6.56 11.45 53.69
C LEU A 82 7.07 12.61 54.55
N VAL A 83 8.37 12.63 54.86
CA VAL A 83 8.99 13.73 55.61
C VAL A 83 8.84 15.06 54.87
N ARG A 84 9.04 15.06 53.56
CA ARG A 84 8.85 16.24 52.71
C ARG A 84 7.40 16.72 52.72
N ASP A 85 6.44 15.81 52.59
CA ASP A 85 5.01 16.14 52.59
C ASP A 85 4.58 16.74 53.93
N LEU A 86 5.05 16.15 55.05
CA LEU A 86 4.79 16.67 56.40
C LEU A 86 5.41 18.05 56.64
N ARG A 87 6.64 18.28 56.17
CA ARG A 87 7.29 19.60 56.25
C ARG A 87 6.57 20.64 55.39
N GLY A 88 6.11 20.26 54.20
CA GLY A 88 5.39 21.15 53.30
C GLY A 88 4.01 21.57 53.83
N GLY A 89 3.37 20.72 54.63
CA GLY A 89 2.10 21.02 55.29
C GLY A 89 2.21 21.76 56.62
N TRP A 90 3.41 21.96 57.15
CA TRP A 90 3.62 22.58 58.45
C TRP A 90 3.79 24.10 58.31
N ASP A 91 2.92 24.88 58.95
CA ASP A 91 3.00 26.34 58.98
C ASP A 91 3.59 26.80 60.33
N PRO A 92 4.83 27.31 60.38
CA PRO A 92 5.44 27.77 61.63
C PRO A 92 4.67 28.88 62.35
N SER A 93 3.78 29.60 61.65
CA SER A 93 2.93 30.66 62.22
C SER A 93 1.61 30.14 62.79
N ALA A 94 1.20 28.93 62.43
CA ALA A 94 -0.03 28.32 62.90
C ALA A 94 0.12 27.72 64.31
N PRO A 95 -0.96 27.68 65.12
CA PRO A 95 -0.93 27.00 66.41
C PRO A 95 -0.54 25.53 66.27
N ALA A 96 0.24 25.01 67.23
CA ALA A 96 0.72 23.62 67.20
C ALA A 96 -0.42 22.59 67.05
N ALA A 97 -1.58 22.82 67.67
CA ALA A 97 -2.75 21.95 67.53
C ALA A 97 -3.23 21.83 66.08
N VAL A 98 -3.22 22.95 65.34
CA VAL A 98 -3.60 22.99 63.92
C VAL A 98 -2.59 22.23 63.08
N ASN A 99 -1.28 22.47 63.29
CA ASN A 99 -0.22 21.77 62.57
C ASN A 99 -0.22 20.26 62.83
N LEU A 100 -0.47 19.83 64.06
CA LEU A 100 -0.57 18.41 64.42
C LEU A 100 -1.78 17.76 63.74
N ASP A 101 -2.94 18.41 63.70
CA ASP A 101 -4.13 17.92 62.97
C ASP A 101 -3.87 17.82 61.45
N VAL A 102 -3.22 18.84 60.86
CA VAL A 102 -2.82 18.80 59.44
C VAL A 102 -1.88 17.63 59.15
N ALA A 103 -0.86 17.42 60.00
CA ALA A 103 0.06 16.30 59.86
C ALA A 103 -0.66 14.93 59.93
N LEU A 104 -1.61 14.78 60.86
CA LEU A 104 -2.42 13.56 60.98
C LEU A 104 -3.32 13.33 59.76
N LYS A 105 -3.92 14.39 59.22
CA LYS A 105 -4.74 14.34 58.00
C LYS A 105 -3.91 13.98 56.78
N LEU A 106 -2.70 14.54 56.63
CA LEU A 106 -1.77 14.19 55.56
C LEU A 106 -1.35 12.73 55.62
N LEU A 107 -1.03 12.21 56.82
CA LEU A 107 -0.74 10.80 57.02
C LEU A 107 -1.93 9.90 56.67
N ALA A 108 -3.14 10.29 57.05
CA ALA A 108 -4.36 9.56 56.71
C ALA A 108 -4.62 9.53 55.19
N ALA A 109 -4.47 10.67 54.52
CA ALA A 109 -4.62 10.78 53.07
C ALA A 109 -3.58 9.92 52.35
N ARG A 110 -2.31 9.98 52.80
CA ARG A 110 -1.22 9.20 52.23
C ARG A 110 -1.42 7.69 52.42
N LEU A 111 -1.89 7.27 53.59
CA LEU A 111 -2.22 5.87 53.85
C LEU A 111 -3.36 5.40 52.93
N SER A 112 -4.40 6.23 52.74
CA SER A 112 -5.52 5.91 51.86
C SER A 112 -5.06 5.73 50.41
N GLU A 113 -4.23 6.65 49.91
CA GLU A 113 -3.66 6.58 48.55
C GLU A 113 -2.84 5.31 48.35
N LEU A 114 -1.91 5.02 49.25
CA LEU A 114 -1.04 3.84 49.15
C LEU A 114 -1.83 2.52 49.27
N THR A 115 -2.86 2.49 50.12
CA THR A 115 -3.76 1.33 50.23
C THR A 115 -4.56 1.13 48.94
N GLY A 116 -4.95 2.21 48.25
CA GLY A 116 -5.56 2.14 46.93
C GLY A 116 -4.62 1.51 45.89
N ARG A 117 -3.37 1.98 45.84
CA ARG A 117 -2.33 1.45 44.94
C ARG A 117 -2.03 -0.04 45.21
N ASP A 118 -1.93 -0.44 46.47
CA ASP A 118 -1.72 -1.84 46.87
C ASP A 118 -2.87 -2.76 46.41
N ARG A 119 -4.13 -2.30 46.54
CA ARG A 119 -5.31 -3.02 46.04
C ARG A 119 -5.31 -3.16 44.52
N GLU A 120 -4.98 -2.08 43.81
CA GLU A 120 -4.88 -2.10 42.34
C GLU A 120 -3.77 -3.04 41.86
N ALA A 121 -2.59 -3.00 42.50
CA ALA A 121 -1.48 -3.91 42.21
C ALA A 121 -1.87 -5.37 42.48
N THR A 122 -2.55 -5.65 43.59
CA THR A 122 -3.06 -6.98 43.92
C THR A 122 -4.10 -7.48 42.89
N ALA A 123 -5.00 -6.61 42.45
CA ALA A 123 -6.00 -6.94 41.42
C ALA A 123 -5.36 -7.14 40.03
N ALA A 124 -4.33 -6.36 39.69
CA ALA A 124 -3.55 -6.56 38.46
C ALA A 124 -2.81 -7.89 38.50
N LEU A 125 -2.15 -8.21 39.62
CA LEU A 125 -1.46 -9.48 39.81
C LEU A 125 -2.43 -10.67 39.67
N THR A 126 -3.61 -10.59 40.29
CA THR A 126 -4.63 -11.64 40.19
C THR A 126 -5.07 -11.86 38.74
N ARG A 127 -5.26 -10.79 37.96
CA ARG A 127 -5.59 -10.88 36.52
C ARG A 127 -4.46 -11.52 35.73
N LEU A 128 -3.21 -11.12 35.96
CA LEU A 128 -2.04 -11.70 35.29
C LEU A 128 -1.88 -13.19 35.61
N THR A 129 -2.05 -13.59 36.88
CA THR A 129 -2.01 -15.00 37.28
C THR A 129 -3.14 -15.81 36.63
N GLN A 130 -4.36 -15.25 36.53
CA GLN A 130 -5.47 -15.89 35.80
C GLN A 130 -5.15 -16.05 34.31
N SER A 131 -4.68 -14.99 33.65
CA SER A 131 -4.26 -15.05 32.24
C SER A 131 -3.15 -16.06 32.01
N ARG A 132 -2.18 -16.16 32.93
CA ARG A 132 -1.09 -17.14 32.87
C ARG A 132 -1.60 -18.57 33.03
N SER A 133 -2.56 -18.81 33.93
CA SER A 133 -3.16 -20.15 34.11
C SER A 133 -3.93 -20.64 32.88
N ALA A 134 -4.39 -19.72 32.02
CA ALA A 134 -5.03 -20.04 30.75
C ALA A 134 -4.02 -20.33 29.62
N VAL A 135 -2.76 -19.95 29.78
CA VAL A 135 -1.70 -20.21 28.80
C VAL A 135 -1.10 -21.59 29.03
N ASP A 136 -1.31 -22.44 28.03
CA ASP A 136 -0.95 -23.85 27.87
C ASP A 136 0.16 -24.42 28.79
N THR A 137 -0.18 -25.51 29.49
CA THR A 137 0.65 -26.22 30.49
C THR A 137 1.67 -27.20 29.90
N GLU A 138 1.79 -27.28 28.57
CA GLU A 138 2.68 -28.26 27.90
C GLU A 138 4.15 -28.08 28.34
N PRO A 139 4.90 -29.16 28.68
CA PRO A 139 6.25 -29.05 29.26
C PRO A 139 7.34 -28.62 28.26
N ARG A 140 7.06 -28.66 26.95
CA ARG A 140 8.03 -28.33 25.90
C ARG A 140 8.21 -26.81 25.78
N THR A 141 9.46 -26.38 25.55
CA THR A 141 9.76 -24.95 25.43
C THR A 141 9.47 -24.42 24.02
N ALA A 142 9.29 -23.11 23.89
CA ALA A 142 9.15 -22.46 22.57
C ALA A 142 10.36 -22.72 21.64
N ALA A 143 11.56 -22.92 22.21
CA ALA A 143 12.77 -23.26 21.47
C ALA A 143 12.73 -24.68 20.89
N ASP A 144 12.23 -25.64 21.67
CA ASP A 144 12.04 -27.03 21.21
C ASP A 144 11.02 -27.09 20.07
N LEU A 145 9.89 -26.40 20.22
CA LEU A 145 8.85 -26.31 19.19
C LEU A 145 9.35 -25.58 17.94
N SER A 146 10.18 -24.54 18.08
CA SER A 146 10.78 -23.82 16.96
C SER A 146 11.75 -24.69 16.16
N THR A 147 12.52 -25.54 16.85
CA THR A 147 13.45 -26.48 16.21
C THR A 147 12.69 -27.55 15.43
N GLU A 148 11.60 -28.08 16.00
CA GLU A 148 10.70 -29.02 15.32
C GLU A 148 10.04 -28.37 14.09
N ARG A 149 9.52 -27.14 14.23
CA ARG A 149 8.95 -26.37 13.12
C ARG A 149 9.94 -26.20 11.98
N PHE A 150 11.20 -25.90 12.28
CA PHE A 150 12.24 -25.76 11.26
C PHE A 150 12.49 -27.08 10.49
N SER A 151 12.55 -28.20 11.20
CA SER A 151 12.69 -29.53 10.59
C SER A 151 11.52 -29.85 9.65
N ILE A 152 10.28 -29.61 10.11
CA ILE A 152 9.07 -29.88 9.32
C ILE A 152 8.96 -28.96 8.11
N ARG A 153 9.30 -27.67 8.24
CA ARG A 153 9.35 -26.75 7.09
C ARG A 153 10.36 -27.20 6.05
N LYS A 154 11.55 -27.65 6.47
CA LYS A 154 12.55 -28.19 5.55
C LYS A 154 12.03 -29.42 4.79
N GLN A 155 11.25 -30.29 5.44
CA GLN A 155 10.60 -31.42 4.78
C GLN A 155 9.52 -30.95 3.79
N ALA A 156 8.69 -29.98 4.15
CA ALA A 156 7.68 -29.41 3.25
C ALA A 156 8.33 -28.74 2.03
N ASP A 157 9.43 -28.02 2.20
CA ASP A 157 10.16 -27.39 1.09
C ASP A 157 10.80 -28.41 0.15
N ALA A 158 11.28 -29.54 0.67
CA ALA A 158 11.76 -30.66 -0.15
C ALA A 158 10.62 -31.27 -0.99
N LEU A 159 9.43 -31.46 -0.41
CA LEU A 159 8.25 -31.94 -1.15
C LEU A 159 7.76 -30.93 -2.20
N ARG A 160 7.81 -29.62 -1.90
CA ARG A 160 7.51 -28.55 -2.89
C ARG A 160 8.46 -28.60 -4.07
N ALA A 161 9.76 -28.74 -3.82
CA ALA A 161 10.76 -28.85 -4.88
C ALA A 161 10.54 -30.10 -5.74
N GLN A 162 10.13 -31.21 -5.13
CA GLN A 162 9.80 -32.44 -5.84
C GLN A 162 8.55 -32.28 -6.72
N LEU A 163 7.47 -31.70 -6.20
CA LEU A 163 6.26 -31.40 -6.98
C LEU A 163 6.55 -30.46 -8.16
N ALA A 164 7.36 -29.42 -7.95
CA ALA A 164 7.75 -28.49 -9.00
C ALA A 164 8.58 -29.19 -10.11
N ALA A 165 9.47 -30.10 -9.73
CA ALA A 165 10.22 -30.91 -10.69
C ALA A 165 9.30 -31.86 -11.47
N ASP A 166 8.30 -32.46 -10.83
CA ASP A 166 7.31 -33.32 -11.48
C ASP A 166 6.38 -32.54 -12.42
N ASP A 167 5.97 -31.32 -12.05
CA ASP A 167 5.21 -30.41 -12.93
C ASP A 167 6.00 -30.00 -14.18
N GLU A 168 7.30 -29.76 -14.04
CA GLU A 168 8.17 -29.43 -15.17
C GLU A 168 8.38 -30.62 -16.10
N ARG A 169 8.51 -31.83 -15.54
CA ARG A 169 8.56 -33.08 -16.31
C ARG A 169 7.26 -33.32 -17.06
N ALA A 170 6.10 -33.15 -16.40
CA ALA A 170 4.80 -33.30 -17.02
C ALA A 170 4.60 -32.31 -18.19
N ARG A 171 4.99 -31.04 -18.00
CA ARG A 171 4.96 -30.03 -19.08
C ARG A 171 5.88 -30.39 -20.24
N SER A 172 7.09 -30.84 -19.96
CA SER A 172 8.05 -31.28 -20.98
C SER A 172 7.53 -32.48 -21.77
N TYR A 173 6.87 -33.42 -21.10
CA TYR A 173 6.22 -34.57 -21.74
C TYR A 173 5.07 -34.16 -22.66
N VAL A 174 4.16 -33.29 -22.19
CA VAL A 174 3.05 -32.77 -23.01
C VAL A 174 3.59 -32.01 -24.23
N ALA A 175 4.58 -31.14 -24.05
CA ALA A 175 5.20 -30.42 -25.15
C ALA A 175 5.85 -31.37 -26.19
N ALA A 176 6.56 -32.40 -25.73
CA ALA A 176 7.15 -33.41 -26.61
C ALA A 176 6.08 -34.22 -27.36
N ARG A 177 4.96 -34.54 -26.70
CA ARG A 177 3.81 -35.20 -27.33
C ARG A 177 3.17 -34.32 -28.41
N ASP A 178 2.88 -33.06 -28.10
CA ASP A 178 2.30 -32.12 -29.06
C ASP A 178 3.23 -31.91 -30.26
N GLU A 179 4.54 -31.80 -30.04
CA GLU A 179 5.55 -31.73 -31.11
C GLU A 179 5.59 -33.01 -31.96
N MET A 180 5.45 -34.19 -31.34
CA MET A 180 5.37 -35.46 -32.06
C MET A 180 4.10 -35.55 -32.93
N GLU A 181 2.95 -35.17 -32.41
CA GLU A 181 1.68 -35.15 -33.14
C GLU A 181 1.75 -34.17 -34.32
N ALA A 182 2.26 -32.95 -34.10
CA ALA A 182 2.46 -31.95 -35.15
C ALA A 182 3.45 -32.41 -36.22
N ALA A 183 4.60 -32.98 -35.83
CA ALA A 183 5.59 -33.51 -36.76
C ALA A 183 5.04 -34.71 -37.56
N SER A 184 4.15 -35.52 -36.97
CA SER A 184 3.49 -36.61 -37.71
C SER A 184 2.54 -36.07 -38.78
N ALA A 185 1.73 -35.05 -38.46
CA ALA A 185 0.85 -34.40 -39.43
C ALA A 185 1.64 -33.73 -40.58
N ASP A 186 2.78 -33.09 -40.26
CA ASP A 186 3.71 -32.53 -41.25
C ASP A 186 4.26 -33.63 -42.18
N VAL A 187 4.68 -34.78 -41.62
CA VAL A 187 5.18 -35.92 -42.41
C VAL A 187 4.11 -36.43 -43.37
N ASP A 188 2.87 -36.61 -42.93
CA ASP A 188 1.79 -37.12 -43.79
C ASP A 188 1.46 -36.15 -44.93
N THR A 189 1.40 -34.85 -44.61
CA THR A 189 1.13 -33.78 -45.58
C THR A 189 2.25 -33.68 -46.62
N LEU A 190 3.51 -33.66 -46.17
CA LEU A 190 4.69 -33.55 -47.03
C LEU A 190 4.89 -34.81 -47.87
N THR A 191 4.57 -35.99 -47.35
CA THR A 191 4.61 -37.25 -48.13
C THR A 191 3.61 -37.19 -49.28
N THR A 192 2.36 -36.80 -48.99
CA THR A 192 1.32 -36.64 -50.02
C THR A 192 1.69 -35.57 -51.06
N GLY A 193 2.28 -34.45 -50.61
CA GLY A 193 2.78 -33.39 -51.49
C GLY A 193 3.92 -33.87 -52.41
N LEU A 194 4.86 -34.63 -51.85
CA LEU A 194 6.00 -35.18 -52.59
C LEU A 194 5.54 -36.16 -53.67
N GLU A 195 4.60 -37.05 -53.38
CA GLU A 195 4.03 -37.98 -54.37
C GLU A 195 3.41 -37.24 -55.57
N ARG A 196 2.71 -36.12 -55.31
CA ARG A 196 2.13 -35.28 -56.37
C ARG A 196 3.22 -34.60 -57.21
N ALA A 197 4.24 -34.03 -56.57
CA ALA A 197 5.35 -33.38 -57.26
C ALA A 197 6.17 -34.38 -58.10
N GLU A 198 6.44 -35.58 -57.58
CA GLU A 198 7.12 -36.64 -58.33
C GLU A 198 6.29 -37.13 -59.52
N LYS A 199 4.97 -37.22 -59.39
CA LYS A 199 4.07 -37.50 -60.52
C LYS A 199 4.11 -36.39 -61.57
N ALA A 200 4.20 -35.12 -61.16
CA ALA A 200 4.37 -33.98 -62.07
C ALA A 200 5.71 -34.05 -62.82
N VAL A 201 6.81 -34.45 -62.17
CA VAL A 201 8.10 -34.69 -62.82
C VAL A 201 7.97 -35.78 -63.88
N ARG A 202 7.40 -36.94 -63.55
CA ARG A 202 7.24 -38.06 -64.51
C ARG A 202 6.37 -37.69 -65.72
N THR A 203 5.33 -36.89 -65.51
CA THR A 203 4.47 -36.41 -66.61
C THR A 203 5.19 -35.40 -67.50
N CYS A 204 6.00 -34.51 -66.94
CA CYS A 204 6.85 -33.60 -67.72
C CYS A 204 7.95 -34.36 -68.48
N GLU A 205 8.51 -35.43 -67.91
CA GLU A 205 9.48 -36.30 -68.59
C GLU A 205 8.87 -37.01 -69.80
N ALA A 206 7.66 -37.55 -69.65
CA ALA A 206 6.93 -38.15 -70.77
C ALA A 206 6.60 -37.12 -71.87
N ALA A 207 6.20 -35.90 -71.48
CA ALA A 207 5.93 -34.81 -72.43
C ALA A 207 7.21 -34.32 -73.14
N SER A 208 8.35 -34.31 -72.44
CA SER A 208 9.64 -33.95 -73.03
C SER A 208 10.08 -34.99 -74.06
N ALA A 209 9.98 -36.27 -73.73
CA ALA A 209 10.27 -37.36 -74.67
C ALA A 209 9.38 -37.28 -75.93
N GLN A 210 8.08 -37.00 -75.77
CA GLN A 210 7.18 -36.79 -76.90
C GLN A 210 7.55 -35.56 -77.75
N ALA A 211 8.01 -34.47 -77.13
CA ALA A 211 8.45 -33.28 -77.85
C ALA A 211 9.75 -33.53 -78.63
N ASP A 212 10.70 -34.28 -78.03
CA ASP A 212 11.96 -34.67 -78.68
C ASP A 212 11.69 -35.66 -79.84
N ASP A 213 10.83 -36.66 -79.65
CA ASP A 213 10.42 -37.59 -80.72
C ASP A 213 9.71 -36.86 -81.86
N ALA A 214 8.85 -35.89 -81.56
CA ALA A 214 8.18 -35.06 -82.57
C ALA A 214 9.15 -34.14 -83.31
N PHE A 215 10.19 -33.63 -82.63
CA PHE A 215 11.25 -32.85 -83.24
C PHE A 215 12.10 -33.70 -84.19
N VAL A 216 12.54 -34.89 -83.74
CA VAL A 216 13.31 -35.85 -84.55
C VAL A 216 12.49 -36.35 -85.75
N ALA A 217 11.20 -36.62 -85.58
CA ALA A 217 10.32 -36.99 -86.69
C ALA A 217 10.18 -35.86 -87.72
N ALA A 218 10.02 -34.61 -87.26
CA ALA A 218 9.97 -33.44 -88.14
C ALA A 218 11.31 -33.14 -88.83
N GLU A 219 12.43 -33.51 -88.22
CA GLU A 219 13.78 -33.38 -88.77
C GLU A 219 14.12 -34.52 -89.77
N ASN A 220 13.63 -35.75 -89.53
CA ASN A 220 13.80 -36.88 -90.45
C ASN A 220 12.84 -36.84 -91.66
N GLU A 221 11.67 -36.20 -91.56
CA GLU A 221 10.85 -35.86 -92.74
C GLU A 221 11.56 -34.89 -93.71
N THR A 222 12.68 -34.28 -93.29
CA THR A 222 13.41 -33.25 -94.06
C THR A 222 14.49 -33.80 -94.99
N ASP A 223 14.79 -35.10 -94.99
CA ASP A 223 15.79 -35.69 -95.88
C ASP A 223 15.35 -37.01 -96.56
N PRO A 224 14.60 -36.91 -97.66
CA PRO A 224 14.70 -37.88 -98.73
C PRO A 224 15.30 -37.17 -99.96
N GLY A 225 16.63 -37.17 -100.04
CA GLY A 225 17.41 -37.03 -101.28
C GLY A 225 16.75 -36.21 -102.39
N ASP A 226 16.76 -34.88 -102.26
CA ASP A 226 16.44 -33.99 -103.37
C ASP A 226 17.49 -34.23 -104.48
N PRO A 227 17.13 -34.74 -105.67
CA PRO A 227 18.07 -34.79 -106.79
C PRO A 227 18.52 -33.37 -107.15
N PRO A 228 19.77 -33.17 -107.63
CA PRO A 228 20.22 -31.86 -108.09
C PRO A 228 19.24 -31.33 -109.15
N PRO A 229 18.93 -30.03 -109.13
CA PRO A 229 17.76 -29.52 -109.82
C PRO A 229 17.88 -29.72 -111.34
N PRO A 230 16.77 -29.95 -112.07
CA PRO A 230 16.73 -29.81 -113.53
C PRO A 230 16.79 -28.33 -113.97
N ASP A 231 17.45 -27.47 -113.17
CA ASP A 231 17.64 -26.05 -113.45
C ASP A 231 18.54 -25.84 -114.66
N GLY A 232 19.36 -26.84 -115.03
CA GLY A 232 20.07 -26.85 -116.32
C GLY A 232 19.07 -26.85 -117.48
N ALA A 233 18.23 -27.88 -117.57
CA ALA A 233 17.35 -28.09 -118.72
C ALA A 233 16.37 -26.93 -118.97
N LEU A 234 15.71 -26.41 -117.93
CA LEU A 234 14.69 -25.36 -118.07
C LEU A 234 15.28 -23.96 -118.30
N ASN A 235 16.44 -23.64 -117.71
CA ASN A 235 17.14 -22.38 -118.02
C ASN A 235 17.82 -22.43 -119.39
N GLU A 236 18.33 -23.60 -119.79
CA GLU A 236 18.96 -23.83 -121.08
C GLU A 236 17.90 -23.79 -122.21
N GLU A 237 16.69 -24.31 -121.97
CA GLU A 237 15.52 -24.17 -122.83
C GLU A 237 15.05 -22.70 -122.95
N CYS A 238 15.00 -21.96 -121.84
CA CYS A 238 14.72 -20.51 -121.86
C CYS A 238 15.81 -19.72 -122.62
N ALA A 239 17.08 -20.11 -122.50
CA ALA A 239 18.21 -19.47 -123.19
C ALA A 239 18.24 -19.80 -124.70
N THR A 240 17.87 -21.02 -125.10
CA THR A 240 17.73 -21.39 -126.52
C THR A 240 16.52 -20.71 -127.17
N LEU A 241 15.39 -20.61 -126.46
CA LEU A 241 14.22 -19.88 -126.96
C LEU A 241 14.50 -18.39 -127.14
N ARG A 242 15.32 -17.76 -126.28
CA ARG A 242 15.76 -16.36 -126.48
C ARG A 242 16.57 -16.17 -127.77
N ARG A 243 17.51 -17.08 -128.05
CA ARG A 243 18.28 -17.07 -129.30
C ARG A 243 17.39 -17.26 -130.54
N SER A 244 16.43 -18.18 -130.46
CA SER A 244 15.47 -18.43 -131.55
C SER A 244 14.58 -17.21 -131.85
N VAL A 245 14.12 -16.48 -130.82
CA VAL A 245 13.39 -15.21 -130.99
C VAL A 245 14.27 -14.15 -131.65
N GLU A 246 15.52 -14.01 -131.25
CA GLU A 246 16.46 -13.03 -131.84
C GLU A 246 16.78 -13.32 -133.31
N GLU A 247 16.95 -14.59 -133.68
CA GLU A 247 17.17 -15.01 -135.06
C GLU A 247 15.95 -14.75 -135.95
N ALA A 248 14.75 -15.11 -135.49
CA ALA A 248 13.50 -14.84 -136.21
C ALA A 248 13.24 -13.33 -136.38
N THR A 249 13.57 -12.52 -135.36
CA THR A 249 13.45 -11.07 -135.41
C THR A 249 14.41 -10.47 -136.45
N ARG A 250 15.66 -10.95 -136.50
CA ARG A 250 16.64 -10.53 -137.51
C ARG A 250 16.23 -10.91 -138.93
N ALA A 251 15.72 -12.13 -139.13
CA ALA A 251 15.24 -12.60 -140.42
C ALA A 251 14.08 -11.73 -140.95
N ARG A 252 13.11 -11.40 -140.09
CA ARG A 252 11.99 -10.52 -140.43
C ARG A 252 12.47 -9.10 -140.80
N ALA A 253 13.34 -8.51 -139.98
CA ALA A 253 13.88 -7.17 -140.25
C ALA A 253 14.66 -7.09 -141.57
N GLY A 254 15.40 -8.15 -141.92
CA GLY A 254 16.09 -8.26 -143.21
C GLY A 254 15.13 -8.30 -144.40
N ALA A 255 14.06 -9.09 -144.30
CA ALA A 255 13.04 -9.18 -145.35
C ALA A 255 12.26 -7.87 -145.54
N GLU A 256 11.86 -7.19 -144.45
CA GLU A 256 11.19 -5.88 -144.50
C GLU A 256 12.09 -4.80 -145.15
N ALA A 257 13.38 -4.79 -144.83
CA ALA A 257 14.34 -3.84 -145.40
C ALA A 257 14.51 -4.02 -146.93
N GLU A 258 14.65 -5.26 -147.41
CA GLU A 258 14.71 -5.56 -148.85
C GLU A 258 13.40 -5.23 -149.58
N LEU A 259 12.25 -5.53 -148.95
CA LEU A 259 10.93 -5.16 -149.48
C LEU A 259 10.81 -3.64 -149.68
N THR A 260 11.26 -2.87 -148.70
CA THR A 260 11.23 -1.41 -148.74
C THR A 260 12.14 -0.86 -149.84
N ALA A 261 13.34 -1.43 -150.01
CA ALA A 261 14.27 -1.06 -151.07
C ALA A 261 13.72 -1.35 -152.48
N LEU A 262 13.09 -2.51 -152.69
CA LEU A 262 12.51 -2.89 -153.99
C LEU A 262 11.25 -2.08 -154.33
N GLN A 263 10.40 -1.78 -153.34
CA GLN A 263 9.27 -0.86 -153.53
C GLN A 263 9.73 0.56 -153.89
N GLY A 264 10.85 1.01 -153.31
CA GLY A 264 11.51 2.26 -153.69
C GLY A 264 11.98 2.27 -155.15
N ARG A 265 12.57 1.16 -155.64
CA ARG A 265 12.95 1.00 -157.06
C ARG A 265 11.76 1.06 -158.00
N ILE A 266 10.63 0.44 -157.66
CA ILE A 266 9.39 0.50 -158.48
C ILE A 266 8.85 1.92 -158.54
N ARG A 267 8.86 2.67 -157.43
CA ARG A 267 8.43 4.08 -157.43
C ARG A 267 9.32 4.94 -158.31
N MET A 268 10.65 4.75 -158.29
CA MET A 268 11.55 5.51 -159.18
C MET A 268 11.28 5.26 -160.67
N VAL A 269 10.89 4.05 -161.06
CA VAL A 269 10.50 3.74 -162.45
C VAL A 269 9.16 4.39 -162.82
N HIS A 270 8.23 4.49 -161.87
CA HIS A 270 6.93 5.16 -162.07
C HIS A 270 7.01 6.70 -162.06
N SER A 271 7.94 7.31 -161.32
CA SER A 271 8.05 8.78 -161.21
C SER A 271 8.82 9.45 -162.36
N GLY A 272 9.50 8.68 -163.21
CA GLY A 272 10.26 9.21 -164.35
C GLY A 272 9.46 9.47 -165.64
N ASN A 273 8.18 9.07 -165.71
CA ASN A 273 7.34 9.18 -166.91
C ASN A 273 5.94 9.75 -166.60
N SER A 274 5.87 10.94 -166.00
CA SER A 274 4.62 11.71 -165.90
C SER A 274 4.47 12.65 -167.10
N GLY A 275 4.14 12.06 -168.25
CA GLY A 275 3.71 12.74 -169.47
C GLY A 275 2.97 11.73 -170.35
N GLU A 276 1.67 11.60 -170.10
CA GLU A 276 0.56 11.06 -170.93
C GLU A 276 0.84 9.98 -172.01
N CYS A 277 0.04 8.90 -171.97
CA CYS A 277 -0.20 8.01 -173.11
C CYS A 277 -1.71 7.73 -173.18
N PRO A 278 -2.51 8.31 -174.12
CA PRO A 278 -3.15 7.53 -175.20
C PRO A 278 -3.74 8.29 -176.44
N VAL A 279 -3.55 7.72 -177.65
CA VAL A 279 -4.38 7.81 -178.89
C VAL A 279 -4.79 9.17 -179.49
N ALA A 280 -4.16 9.56 -180.61
CA ALA A 280 -4.79 10.35 -181.68
C ALA A 280 -4.37 9.83 -183.07
N ARG A 281 -5.33 9.67 -183.97
CA ARG A 281 -5.18 9.08 -185.32
C ARG A 281 -4.09 9.81 -186.13
N GLY A 282 -3.08 9.08 -186.58
CA GLY A 282 -2.27 9.46 -187.74
C GLY A 282 -0.86 10.01 -187.54
N VAL A 283 -0.19 9.85 -186.40
CA VAL A 283 1.25 10.22 -186.25
C VAL A 283 2.04 9.20 -185.38
N THR A 284 3.28 8.93 -185.77
CA THR A 284 4.27 8.01 -185.18
C THR A 284 4.81 8.43 -183.81
N CYS A 285 4.84 7.51 -182.84
CA CYS A 285 5.55 7.64 -181.55
C CYS A 285 7.01 7.15 -181.67
N PRO A 286 8.01 7.85 -181.09
CA PRO A 286 9.43 7.52 -181.26
C PRO A 286 10.02 6.57 -180.19
N ILE A 287 9.22 5.98 -179.30
CA ILE A 287 9.74 5.03 -178.30
C ILE A 287 9.84 3.63 -178.94
N PRO A 288 11.05 3.03 -179.06
CA PRO A 288 11.20 1.68 -179.60
C PRO A 288 10.49 0.67 -178.70
N HIS A 289 9.70 -0.22 -179.29
CA HIS A 289 8.90 -1.24 -178.61
C HIS A 289 9.74 -2.15 -177.67
N ASP A 290 11.02 -2.28 -177.96
CA ASP A 290 12.04 -3.05 -177.24
C ASP A 290 12.48 -2.41 -175.91
N VAL A 291 12.29 -1.10 -175.70
CA VAL A 291 12.55 -0.44 -174.41
C VAL A 291 11.37 -0.63 -173.45
N ALA A 292 10.13 -0.48 -173.94
CA ALA A 292 8.92 -0.73 -173.16
C ALA A 292 8.82 -2.20 -172.72
N ARG A 293 9.23 -3.14 -173.58
CA ARG A 293 9.24 -4.58 -173.24
C ARG A 293 10.25 -4.91 -172.13
N ARG A 294 11.47 -4.36 -172.18
CA ARG A 294 12.48 -4.58 -171.13
C ARG A 294 12.09 -3.96 -169.79
N ALA A 295 11.47 -2.77 -169.81
CA ALA A 295 10.95 -2.16 -168.58
C ALA A 295 9.84 -3.01 -167.95
N ALA A 296 8.94 -3.58 -168.76
CA ALA A 296 7.89 -4.48 -168.29
C ALA A 296 8.45 -5.80 -167.74
N GLU A 297 9.49 -6.39 -168.36
CA GLU A 297 10.18 -7.58 -167.85
C GLU A 297 10.86 -7.30 -166.49
N VAL A 298 11.60 -6.19 -166.36
CA VAL A 298 12.26 -5.81 -165.10
C VAL A 298 11.24 -5.52 -164.00
N ILE A 299 10.13 -4.86 -164.31
CA ILE A 299 9.03 -4.64 -163.35
C ILE A 299 8.38 -5.99 -162.96
N GLY A 300 8.19 -6.89 -163.94
CA GLY A 300 7.67 -8.24 -163.72
C GLY A 300 8.53 -9.06 -162.76
N GLU A 301 9.84 -9.14 -163.01
CA GLU A 301 10.81 -9.82 -162.12
C GLU A 301 10.85 -9.18 -160.72
N THR A 302 10.79 -7.85 -160.65
CA THR A 302 10.81 -7.13 -159.37
C THR A 302 9.53 -7.40 -158.56
N LEU A 303 8.37 -7.46 -159.21
CA LEU A 303 7.10 -7.80 -158.56
C LEU A 303 7.07 -9.26 -158.10
N GLN A 304 7.64 -10.18 -158.88
CA GLN A 304 7.75 -11.59 -158.50
C GLN A 304 8.65 -11.76 -157.27
N ARG A 305 9.76 -11.01 -157.20
CA ARG A 305 10.68 -10.98 -156.06
C ARG A 305 10.08 -10.30 -154.81
N ILE A 306 9.22 -9.31 -154.99
CA ILE A 306 8.40 -8.75 -153.91
C ILE A 306 7.41 -9.80 -153.39
N GLY A 307 6.83 -10.61 -154.26
CA GLY A 307 5.96 -11.72 -153.89
C GLY A 307 6.69 -12.74 -152.99
N THR A 308 7.91 -13.14 -153.36
CA THR A 308 8.71 -14.08 -152.57
C THR A 308 9.15 -13.49 -151.23
N LEU A 309 9.51 -12.20 -151.19
CA LEU A 309 9.92 -11.54 -149.94
C LEU A 309 8.74 -11.31 -148.98
N LYS A 310 7.54 -11.02 -149.48
CA LYS A 310 6.33 -10.95 -148.64
C LYS A 310 5.97 -12.30 -148.03
N ALA A 311 6.18 -13.39 -148.78
CA ALA A 311 6.01 -14.73 -148.24
C ALA A 311 7.02 -15.02 -147.13
N ALA A 312 8.30 -14.66 -147.34
CA ALA A 312 9.36 -14.83 -146.34
C ALA A 312 9.16 -13.94 -145.09
N GLU A 313 8.70 -12.70 -145.24
CA GLU A 313 8.35 -11.80 -144.13
C GLU A 313 7.21 -12.39 -143.28
N LYS A 314 6.16 -12.90 -143.94
CA LYS A 314 5.02 -13.54 -143.27
C LYS A 314 5.47 -14.79 -142.50
N GLU A 315 6.27 -15.64 -143.12
CA GLU A 315 6.82 -16.84 -142.48
C GLU A 315 7.70 -16.48 -141.27
N ALA A 316 8.59 -15.48 -141.40
CA ALA A 316 9.40 -15.00 -140.29
C ALA A 316 8.56 -14.39 -139.15
N SER A 317 7.46 -13.70 -139.48
CA SER A 317 6.52 -13.17 -138.48
C SER A 317 5.76 -14.26 -137.73
N GLU A 318 5.33 -15.32 -138.42
CA GLU A 318 4.67 -16.48 -137.80
C GLU A 318 5.63 -17.22 -136.86
N LEU A 319 6.87 -17.46 -137.30
CA LEU A 319 7.92 -18.06 -136.48
C LEU A 319 8.23 -17.22 -135.24
N LEU A 320 8.29 -15.89 -135.38
CA LEU A 320 8.51 -14.99 -134.25
C LEU A 320 7.38 -15.04 -133.23
N SER A 321 6.11 -15.06 -133.68
CA SER A 321 4.96 -15.19 -132.78
C SER A 321 4.98 -16.52 -132.01
N ALA A 322 5.28 -17.63 -132.70
CA ALA A 322 5.34 -18.95 -132.08
C ALA A 322 6.49 -19.05 -131.05
N ALA A 323 7.64 -18.44 -131.34
CA ALA A 323 8.79 -18.41 -130.43
C ALA A 323 8.51 -17.56 -129.17
N LEU A 324 7.82 -16.42 -129.31
CA LEU A 324 7.41 -15.57 -128.18
C LEU A 324 6.40 -16.27 -127.25
N GLU A 325 5.42 -16.99 -127.81
CA GLU A 325 4.46 -17.76 -127.02
C GLU A 325 5.14 -18.87 -126.20
N LYS A 326 6.08 -19.61 -126.80
CA LYS A 326 6.85 -20.64 -126.10
C LYS A 326 7.67 -20.05 -124.95
N ARG A 327 8.33 -18.91 -125.17
CA ARG A 327 9.10 -18.23 -124.12
C ARG A 327 8.22 -17.82 -122.95
N ASN A 328 7.06 -17.21 -123.22
CA ASN A 328 6.17 -16.75 -122.16
C ASN A 328 5.62 -17.90 -121.30
N ARG A 329 5.34 -19.07 -121.89
CA ARG A 329 4.94 -20.27 -121.14
C ARG A 329 6.07 -20.78 -120.23
N ALA A 330 7.30 -20.82 -120.74
CA ALA A 330 8.46 -21.28 -119.96
C ALA A 330 8.77 -20.34 -118.78
N ASP A 331 8.75 -19.02 -118.99
CA ASP A 331 8.95 -18.02 -117.93
C ASP A 331 7.88 -18.13 -116.83
N GLN A 332 6.62 -18.40 -117.19
CA GLN A 332 5.51 -18.53 -116.25
C GLN A 332 5.64 -19.80 -115.38
N SER A 333 6.06 -20.92 -115.96
CA SER A 333 6.36 -22.16 -115.23
C SER A 333 7.52 -21.98 -114.25
N CYS A 334 8.55 -21.22 -114.63
CA CYS A 334 9.70 -20.97 -113.78
C CYS A 334 9.34 -20.11 -112.54
N ARG A 335 8.43 -19.14 -112.70
CA ARG A 335 7.92 -18.33 -111.57
C ARG A 335 7.11 -19.15 -110.57
N LYS A 336 6.18 -19.99 -111.05
CA LYS A 336 5.35 -20.85 -110.19
C LYS A 336 6.19 -21.79 -109.32
N LEU A 337 7.19 -22.43 -109.90
CA LEU A 337 8.10 -23.32 -109.17
C LEU A 337 8.90 -22.60 -108.07
N LYS A 338 9.32 -21.34 -108.31
CA LYS A 338 10.02 -20.54 -107.30
C LYS A 338 9.11 -20.13 -106.14
N GLU A 339 7.86 -19.77 -106.41
CA GLU A 339 6.88 -19.40 -105.38
C GLU A 339 6.45 -20.59 -104.51
N GLU A 340 6.23 -21.76 -105.09
CA GLU A 340 5.86 -22.97 -104.34
C GLU A 340 6.99 -23.42 -103.40
N ARG A 341 8.25 -23.37 -103.85
CA ARG A 341 9.41 -23.68 -103.01
C ARG A 341 9.60 -22.70 -101.86
N ALA A 342 9.36 -21.41 -102.07
CA ALA A 342 9.40 -20.42 -101.00
C ALA A 342 8.35 -20.71 -99.90
N LYS A 343 7.11 -21.02 -100.31
CA LYS A 343 6.03 -21.40 -99.37
C LYS A 343 6.35 -22.67 -98.58
N GLN A 344 6.92 -23.68 -99.22
CA GLN A 344 7.33 -24.91 -98.53
C GLN A 344 8.45 -24.66 -97.51
N ARG A 345 9.42 -23.80 -97.84
CA ARG A 345 10.53 -23.44 -96.94
C ARG A 345 10.05 -22.65 -95.71
N ASP A 346 9.13 -21.71 -95.90
CA ASP A 346 8.59 -20.90 -94.80
C ASP A 346 7.64 -21.71 -93.90
N GLY A 347 6.82 -22.59 -94.49
CA GLY A 347 5.99 -23.54 -93.73
C GLY A 347 6.83 -24.49 -92.85
N ARG A 348 7.98 -24.95 -93.34
CA ARG A 348 8.93 -25.79 -92.58
C ARG A 348 9.57 -25.03 -91.42
N LYS A 349 10.03 -23.80 -91.64
CA LYS A 349 10.60 -22.95 -90.58
C LYS A 349 9.60 -22.66 -89.47
N ALA A 350 8.33 -22.43 -89.79
CA ALA A 350 7.29 -22.21 -88.81
C ALA A 350 7.02 -23.46 -87.94
N LYS A 351 6.93 -24.65 -88.56
CA LYS A 351 6.72 -25.93 -87.85
C LYS A 351 7.87 -26.25 -86.88
N LEU A 352 9.13 -26.06 -87.31
CA LEU A 352 10.30 -26.25 -86.45
C LEU A 352 10.39 -25.22 -85.31
N SER A 353 9.95 -23.98 -85.55
CA SER A 353 9.91 -22.94 -84.51
C SER A 353 8.87 -23.23 -83.43
N ASP A 354 7.69 -23.76 -83.79
CA ASP A 354 6.63 -24.12 -82.83
C ASP A 354 7.03 -25.34 -81.97
N LEU A 355 7.68 -26.34 -82.57
CA LEU A 355 8.18 -27.49 -81.81
C LEU A 355 9.28 -27.10 -80.81
N ARG A 356 10.18 -26.17 -81.18
CA ARG A 356 11.19 -25.63 -80.26
C ARG A 356 10.60 -24.86 -79.08
N SER A 357 9.53 -24.08 -79.29
CA SER A 357 8.88 -23.33 -78.21
C SER A 357 8.21 -24.27 -77.21
N ARG A 358 7.53 -25.32 -77.71
CA ARG A 358 6.91 -26.36 -76.87
C ARG A 358 7.94 -27.14 -76.06
N ALA A 359 9.05 -27.55 -76.68
CA ALA A 359 10.14 -28.23 -75.97
C ALA A 359 10.73 -27.35 -74.85
N ALA A 360 10.94 -26.05 -75.11
CA ALA A 360 11.43 -25.11 -74.10
C ALA A 360 10.44 -24.91 -72.94
N GLN A 361 9.13 -24.87 -73.23
CA GLN A 361 8.10 -24.77 -72.20
C GLN A 361 8.08 -26.01 -71.30
N VAL A 362 8.08 -27.20 -71.89
CA VAL A 362 8.09 -28.48 -71.15
C VAL A 362 9.36 -28.63 -70.31
N ALA A 363 10.52 -28.22 -70.83
CA ALA A 363 11.77 -28.19 -70.06
C ALA A 363 11.69 -27.24 -68.85
N GLY A 364 11.07 -26.07 -69.01
CA GLY A 364 10.84 -25.11 -67.93
C GLY A 364 9.89 -25.63 -66.85
N GLU A 365 8.82 -26.33 -67.23
CA GLU A 365 7.88 -26.98 -66.31
C GLU A 365 8.52 -28.16 -65.56
N LYS A 366 9.32 -28.98 -66.25
CA LYS A 366 10.11 -30.06 -65.63
C LYS A 366 11.04 -29.52 -64.54
N GLN A 367 11.82 -28.48 -64.84
CA GLN A 367 12.75 -27.91 -63.87
C GLN A 367 12.05 -27.33 -62.64
N ARG A 368 10.83 -26.78 -62.79
CA ARG A 368 10.03 -26.31 -61.65
C ARG A 368 9.55 -27.46 -60.78
N ALA A 369 9.00 -28.52 -61.40
CA ALA A 369 8.53 -29.71 -60.69
C ALA A 369 9.67 -30.42 -59.94
N GLU A 370 10.88 -30.49 -60.52
CA GLU A 370 12.06 -31.07 -59.86
C GLU A 370 12.50 -30.26 -58.63
N ARG A 371 12.49 -28.93 -58.70
CA ARG A 371 12.81 -28.06 -57.56
C ARG A 371 11.79 -28.19 -56.44
N GLU A 372 10.51 -28.27 -56.80
CA GLU A 372 9.42 -28.48 -55.84
C GLU A 372 9.56 -29.84 -55.14
N ALA A 373 9.81 -30.92 -55.89
CA ALA A 373 10.07 -32.25 -55.33
C ALA A 373 11.31 -32.27 -54.42
N ALA A 374 12.42 -31.61 -54.81
CA ALA A 374 13.62 -31.51 -53.99
C ALA A 374 13.38 -30.75 -52.68
N SER A 375 12.62 -29.63 -52.73
CA SER A 375 12.22 -28.86 -51.55
C SER A 375 11.36 -29.70 -50.59
N LEU A 376 10.37 -30.42 -51.14
CA LEU A 376 9.49 -31.28 -50.34
C LEU A 376 10.24 -32.44 -49.69
N ARG A 377 11.24 -33.05 -50.37
CA ARG A 377 12.12 -34.06 -49.77
C ARG A 377 12.92 -33.52 -48.58
N ALA A 378 13.49 -32.33 -48.72
CA ALA A 378 14.25 -31.70 -47.63
C ALA A 378 13.37 -31.38 -46.41
N GLN A 379 12.15 -30.89 -46.65
CA GLN A 379 11.17 -30.64 -45.59
C GLN A 379 10.71 -31.93 -44.92
N LEU A 380 10.48 -32.99 -45.70
CA LEU A 380 10.06 -34.30 -45.17
C LEU A 380 11.11 -34.91 -44.24
N GLU A 381 12.39 -34.86 -44.61
CA GLU A 381 13.48 -35.35 -43.75
C GLU A 381 13.63 -34.53 -42.47
N SER A 382 13.43 -33.21 -42.54
CA SER A 382 13.39 -32.34 -41.36
C SER A 382 12.23 -32.71 -40.41
N ALA A 383 11.03 -32.93 -40.95
CA ALA A 383 9.85 -33.32 -40.19
C ALA A 383 10.01 -34.71 -39.54
N LYS A 384 10.59 -35.68 -40.25
CA LYS A 384 10.94 -37.00 -39.68
C LYS A 384 11.94 -36.87 -38.53
N ALA A 385 12.99 -36.07 -38.70
CA ALA A 385 13.98 -35.85 -37.65
C ALA A 385 13.41 -35.16 -36.40
N ARG A 386 12.42 -34.27 -36.56
CA ARG A 386 11.64 -33.69 -35.45
C ARG A 386 10.81 -34.77 -34.74
N LYS A 387 10.07 -35.59 -35.49
CA LYS A 387 9.26 -36.70 -34.95
C LYS A 387 10.11 -37.68 -34.12
N THR A 388 11.29 -38.07 -34.61
CA THR A 388 12.19 -38.99 -33.88
C THR A 388 12.73 -38.38 -32.59
N ARG A 389 13.09 -37.09 -32.58
CA ARG A 389 13.55 -36.39 -31.38
C ARG A 389 12.46 -36.29 -30.32
N ALA A 390 11.25 -35.95 -30.73
CA ALA A 390 10.09 -35.88 -29.86
C ALA A 390 9.74 -37.26 -29.25
N ALA A 391 9.78 -38.33 -30.06
CA ALA A 391 9.57 -39.70 -29.59
C ALA A 391 10.63 -40.14 -28.57
N ALA A 392 11.91 -39.83 -28.80
CA ALA A 392 12.99 -40.13 -27.84
C ALA A 392 12.83 -39.38 -26.50
N ALA A 393 12.29 -38.15 -26.52
CA ALA A 393 12.00 -37.39 -25.31
C ALA A 393 10.83 -37.99 -24.50
N ILE A 394 9.85 -38.58 -25.18
CA ILE A 394 8.72 -39.30 -24.56
C ILE A 394 9.20 -40.60 -23.89
N ASP A 395 10.05 -41.38 -24.55
CA ASP A 395 10.57 -42.66 -24.01
C ASP A 395 11.48 -42.47 -22.78
N GLN A 396 12.12 -41.30 -22.66
CA GLN A 396 12.98 -40.96 -21.52
C GLN A 396 12.21 -40.41 -20.31
N ALA A 397 10.89 -40.24 -20.40
CA ALA A 397 10.09 -39.77 -19.27
C ALA A 397 9.81 -40.94 -18.29
N PRO A 398 10.45 -40.97 -17.09
CA PRO A 398 10.14 -41.98 -16.09
C PRO A 398 8.70 -41.80 -15.59
N GLY A 399 8.06 -42.91 -15.22
CA GLY A 399 6.68 -42.95 -14.72
C GLY A 399 6.44 -41.94 -13.60
N THR A 400 5.34 -41.19 -13.73
CA THR A 400 4.90 -40.18 -12.77
C THR A 400 4.67 -40.81 -11.39
N LEU A 401 5.34 -40.27 -10.37
CA LEU A 401 5.00 -40.52 -8.97
C LEU A 401 3.59 -39.99 -8.67
N ASP A 402 2.91 -40.58 -7.68
CA ASP A 402 1.54 -40.25 -7.33
C ASP A 402 1.45 -38.86 -6.68
N ARG A 403 1.23 -37.84 -7.53
CA ARG A 403 1.08 -36.43 -7.15
C ARG A 403 0.10 -36.22 -6.00
N ALA A 404 -0.99 -36.99 -5.97
CA ALA A 404 -2.03 -36.83 -4.96
C ALA A 404 -1.50 -37.15 -3.55
N ASP A 405 -0.58 -38.10 -3.43
CA ASP A 405 0.02 -38.46 -2.15
C ASP A 405 1.05 -37.42 -1.67
N LEU A 406 1.84 -36.84 -2.58
CA LEU A 406 2.76 -35.75 -2.24
C LEU A 406 1.99 -34.49 -1.79
N GLU A 407 0.89 -34.13 -2.45
CA GLU A 407 0.03 -33.01 -2.05
C GLU A 407 -0.64 -33.24 -0.69
N ARG A 408 -1.10 -34.46 -0.39
CA ARG A 408 -1.63 -34.83 0.94
C ARG A 408 -0.59 -34.71 2.05
N GLN A 409 0.63 -35.19 1.79
CA GLN A 409 1.73 -35.08 2.76
C GLN A 409 2.06 -33.61 3.04
N LEU A 410 2.10 -32.79 1.99
CA LEU A 410 2.39 -31.36 2.10
C LEU A 410 1.31 -30.62 2.92
N ASN A 411 0.03 -30.88 2.66
CA ASN A 411 -1.08 -30.32 3.44
C ASN A 411 -1.02 -30.73 4.92
N THR A 412 -0.62 -31.97 5.20
CA THR A 412 -0.45 -32.47 6.58
C THR A 412 0.69 -31.73 7.27
N LEU A 413 1.85 -31.59 6.63
CA LEU A 413 2.99 -30.85 7.19
C LEU A 413 2.67 -29.37 7.40
N ASP A 414 1.97 -28.72 6.47
CA ASP A 414 1.54 -27.33 6.61
C ASP A 414 0.56 -27.15 7.78
N SER A 415 -0.36 -28.10 8.02
CA SER A 415 -1.23 -28.07 9.21
C SER A 415 -0.44 -28.20 10.52
N VAL A 416 0.58 -29.06 10.55
CA VAL A 416 1.44 -29.24 11.73
C VAL A 416 2.27 -27.98 11.98
N VAL A 417 2.79 -27.33 10.94
CA VAL A 417 3.49 -26.05 11.06
C VAL A 417 2.56 -24.98 11.62
N ALA A 418 1.33 -24.87 11.13
CA ALA A 418 0.36 -23.89 11.62
C ALA A 418 0.01 -24.11 13.11
N ASP A 419 -0.13 -25.37 13.54
CA ASP A 419 -0.37 -25.69 14.94
C ASP A 419 0.85 -25.42 15.82
N LEU A 420 2.08 -25.71 15.35
CA LEU A 420 3.31 -25.35 16.04
C LEU A 420 3.47 -23.83 16.18
N ASP A 421 3.12 -23.06 15.15
CA ASP A 421 3.15 -21.58 15.20
C ASP A 421 2.19 -21.03 16.26
N LYS A 422 0.98 -21.58 16.37
CA LYS A 422 0.02 -21.21 17.45
C LYS A 422 0.58 -21.54 18.84
N ARG A 423 1.19 -22.71 19.02
CA ARG A 423 1.78 -23.12 20.30
C ARG A 423 2.98 -22.26 20.69
N ILE A 424 3.86 -21.93 19.74
CA ILE A 424 5.00 -21.03 19.97
C ILE A 424 4.49 -19.65 20.41
N ALA A 425 3.51 -19.07 19.70
CA ALA A 425 2.93 -17.79 20.06
C ALA A 425 2.31 -17.81 21.47
N SER A 426 1.58 -18.87 21.81
CA SER A 426 1.03 -19.08 23.15
C SER A 426 2.12 -19.13 24.23
N LYS A 427 3.25 -19.83 23.98
CA LYS A 427 4.37 -19.90 24.92
C LYS A 427 5.11 -18.57 25.08
N GLU A 428 5.29 -17.81 24.02
CA GLU A 428 5.89 -16.48 24.07
C GLU A 428 5.00 -15.50 24.85
N GLN A 429 3.69 -15.55 24.63
CA GLN A 429 2.71 -14.80 25.41
C GLN A 429 2.77 -15.19 26.91
N GLY A 430 2.91 -16.47 27.22
CA GLY A 430 3.10 -16.96 28.58
C GLY A 430 4.37 -16.43 29.26
N ARG A 431 5.48 -16.30 28.52
CA ARG A 431 6.71 -15.69 29.04
C ARG A 431 6.54 -14.20 29.30
N ALA A 432 5.95 -13.46 28.36
CA ALA A 432 5.68 -12.03 28.53
C ALA A 432 4.80 -11.78 29.76
N LEU A 433 3.74 -12.57 29.95
CA LEU A 433 2.87 -12.50 31.12
C LEU A 433 3.62 -12.83 32.42
N ALA A 434 4.58 -13.76 32.40
CA ALA A 434 5.38 -14.09 33.60
C ALA A 434 6.33 -12.95 33.99
N ASP A 435 6.93 -12.25 33.02
CA ASP A 435 7.78 -11.08 33.28
C ASP A 435 6.95 -9.90 33.81
N GLU A 436 5.75 -9.69 33.27
CA GLU A 436 4.79 -8.71 33.80
C GLU A 436 4.32 -9.07 35.22
N GLU A 437 4.07 -10.34 35.49
CA GLU A 437 3.71 -10.83 36.82
C GLU A 437 4.82 -10.56 37.84
N LEU A 438 6.09 -10.77 37.48
CA LEU A 438 7.22 -10.46 38.34
C LEU A 438 7.29 -8.97 38.69
N LYS A 439 7.18 -8.09 37.68
CA LYS A 439 7.15 -6.64 37.88
C LYS A 439 5.97 -6.19 38.75
N ALA A 440 4.79 -6.78 38.53
CA ALA A 440 3.61 -6.49 39.33
C ALA A 440 3.77 -6.94 40.80
N ARG A 441 4.42 -8.08 41.05
CA ARG A 441 4.75 -8.53 42.42
C ARG A 441 5.75 -7.61 43.11
N GLU A 442 6.79 -7.17 42.42
CA GLU A 442 7.75 -6.20 42.96
C GLU A 442 7.06 -4.89 43.35
N ALA A 443 6.22 -4.36 42.46
CA ALA A 443 5.45 -3.15 42.71
C ALA A 443 4.46 -3.31 43.88
N GLN A 444 3.77 -4.45 43.97
CA GLN A 444 2.88 -4.78 45.08
C GLN A 444 3.66 -4.84 46.41
N THR A 445 4.80 -5.51 46.43
CA THR A 445 5.64 -5.64 47.63
C THR A 445 6.10 -4.26 48.12
N GLN A 446 6.59 -3.41 47.21
CA GLN A 446 6.97 -2.03 47.52
C GLN A 446 5.79 -1.21 48.07
N ALA A 447 4.60 -1.35 47.48
CA ALA A 447 3.40 -0.66 47.96
C ALA A 447 2.99 -1.13 49.36
N ALA A 448 2.98 -2.45 49.61
CA ALA A 448 2.64 -3.05 50.89
C ALA A 448 3.60 -2.65 52.01
N ASP A 449 4.91 -2.59 51.72
CA ASP A 449 5.93 -2.12 52.65
C ASP A 449 5.69 -0.65 53.02
N LEU A 450 5.43 0.21 52.03
CA LEU A 450 5.11 1.62 52.28
C LEU A 450 3.80 1.80 53.07
N VAL A 451 2.76 1.01 52.77
CA VAL A 451 1.51 1.01 53.56
C VAL A 451 1.80 0.67 55.02
N THR A 452 2.65 -0.33 55.26
CA THR A 452 3.03 -0.76 56.62
C THR A 452 3.77 0.35 57.36
N VAL A 453 4.77 0.97 56.72
CA VAL A 453 5.55 2.07 57.29
C VAL A 453 4.67 3.28 57.59
N VAL A 454 3.82 3.71 56.63
CA VAL A 454 2.93 4.87 56.83
C VAL A 454 1.86 4.58 57.88
N ARG A 455 1.35 3.35 57.96
CA ARG A 455 0.39 2.95 59.02
C ARG A 455 1.03 3.04 60.40
N LYS A 456 2.26 2.54 60.56
CA LYS A 456 3.04 2.69 61.81
C LYS A 456 3.29 4.16 62.14
N ALA A 457 3.72 4.95 61.15
CA ALA A 457 3.95 6.38 61.30
C ALA A 457 2.67 7.13 61.70
N GLN A 458 1.51 6.78 61.14
CA GLN A 458 0.23 7.37 61.52
C GLN A 458 -0.16 7.03 62.96
N ALA A 459 0.00 5.77 63.38
CA ALA A 459 -0.26 5.37 64.76
C ALA A 459 0.67 6.09 65.75
N ALA A 460 1.96 6.13 65.44
CA ALA A 460 2.96 6.87 66.21
C ALA A 460 2.63 8.37 66.27
N ALA A 461 2.29 8.98 65.13
CA ALA A 461 1.91 10.38 65.04
C ALA A 461 0.70 10.72 65.90
N LYS A 462 -0.31 9.84 65.98
CA LYS A 462 -1.47 10.04 66.87
C LYS A 462 -1.03 10.08 68.34
N THR A 463 -0.20 9.13 68.76
CA THR A 463 0.32 9.06 70.14
C THR A 463 1.21 10.24 70.48
N VAL A 464 2.12 10.60 69.56
CA VAL A 464 3.04 11.73 69.71
C VAL A 464 2.27 13.06 69.74
N ALA A 465 1.32 13.26 68.82
CA ALA A 465 0.48 14.46 68.80
C ALA A 465 -0.34 14.58 70.09
N ALA A 466 -0.91 13.48 70.59
CA ALA A 466 -1.62 13.45 71.86
C ALA A 466 -0.73 13.84 73.04
N GLY A 467 0.47 13.26 73.13
CA GLY A 467 1.44 13.57 74.19
C GLY A 467 1.95 15.01 74.11
N LEU A 468 2.24 15.52 72.92
CA LEU A 468 2.67 16.91 72.71
C LEU A 468 1.55 17.89 73.09
N LEU A 469 0.31 17.64 72.66
CA LEU A 469 -0.85 18.42 73.08
C LEU A 469 -1.01 18.39 74.60
N ALA A 470 -1.05 17.23 75.24
CA ALA A 470 -1.14 17.13 76.70
C ALA A 470 -0.02 17.91 77.40
N SER A 471 1.23 17.81 76.90
CA SER A 471 2.37 18.54 77.45
C SER A 471 2.26 20.06 77.33
N MET A 472 1.61 20.57 76.27
CA MET A 472 1.36 22.01 76.10
C MET A 472 0.39 22.54 77.15
N PHE A 473 -0.58 21.74 77.58
CA PHE A 473 -1.59 22.16 78.55
C PHE A 473 -1.31 21.70 79.98
N ALA A 474 -0.26 20.89 80.19
CA ALA A 474 0.20 20.50 81.52
C ALA A 474 0.40 21.67 82.49
N PRO A 475 0.95 22.84 82.09
CA PRO A 475 1.03 24.01 82.97
C PRO A 475 -0.34 24.55 83.39
N VAL A 476 -1.32 24.53 82.49
CA VAL A 476 -2.71 24.95 82.77
C VAL A 476 -3.33 23.99 83.77
N THR A 477 -3.30 22.68 83.47
CA THR A 477 -3.94 21.65 84.31
C THR A 477 -3.29 21.52 85.67
N GLN A 478 -1.97 21.71 85.77
CA GLN A 478 -1.27 21.76 87.05
C GLN A 478 -1.75 22.95 87.88
N THR A 479 -1.82 24.14 87.28
CA THR A 479 -2.31 25.34 87.96
C THR A 479 -3.75 25.13 88.43
N VAL A 480 -4.63 24.59 87.59
CA VAL A 480 -6.00 24.26 87.97
C VAL A 480 -6.04 23.25 89.13
N THR A 481 -5.20 22.22 89.08
CA THR A 481 -5.13 21.18 90.12
C THR A 481 -4.69 21.77 91.45
N ASP A 482 -3.67 22.63 91.46
CA ASP A 482 -3.20 23.29 92.69
C ASP A 482 -4.30 24.16 93.31
N LEU A 483 -5.09 24.83 92.47
CA LEU A 483 -6.23 25.64 92.89
C LEU A 483 -7.37 24.81 93.48
N LEU A 484 -7.72 23.71 92.80
CA LEU A 484 -8.78 22.82 93.24
C LEU A 484 -8.40 22.08 94.52
N ALA A 485 -7.14 21.67 94.67
CA ALA A 485 -6.63 21.03 95.88
C ALA A 485 -6.75 21.93 97.12
N ALA A 486 -6.66 23.25 96.95
CA ALA A 486 -6.88 24.23 98.02
C ALA A 486 -8.36 24.34 98.44
N ILE A 487 -9.30 24.03 97.55
CA ILE A 487 -10.74 23.99 97.83
C ILE A 487 -11.10 22.64 98.45
N ARG A 488 -10.68 21.55 97.80
CA ARG A 488 -10.98 20.18 98.20
C ARG A 488 -9.80 19.24 97.86
N PRO A 489 -9.13 18.66 98.87
CA PRO A 489 -8.03 17.73 98.64
C PRO A 489 -8.48 16.54 97.77
N GLY A 490 -7.67 16.21 96.76
CA GLY A 490 -7.95 15.12 95.82
C GLY A 490 -8.64 15.56 94.53
N TRP A 491 -9.14 16.80 94.45
CA TRP A 491 -9.68 17.33 93.20
C TRP A 491 -8.55 17.74 92.26
N SER A 492 -8.64 17.32 91.00
CA SER A 492 -7.65 17.64 89.97
C SER A 492 -8.25 17.71 88.58
N LEU A 493 -7.52 18.33 87.66
CA LEU A 493 -7.90 18.42 86.25
C LEU A 493 -6.81 17.78 85.39
N GLU A 494 -7.21 16.93 84.46
CA GLU A 494 -6.34 16.29 83.49
C GLU A 494 -6.75 16.69 82.07
N ALA A 495 -5.77 17.03 81.23
CA ALA A 495 -5.99 17.28 79.81
C ALA A 495 -5.68 16.02 79.03
N VAL A 496 -6.68 15.46 78.36
CA VAL A 496 -6.55 14.29 77.49
C VAL A 496 -6.75 14.72 76.05
N ALA A 497 -5.90 14.22 75.17
CA ALA A 497 -6.07 14.46 73.74
C ALA A 497 -7.15 13.54 73.17
N GLU A 498 -8.25 14.13 72.68
CA GLU A 498 -9.37 13.41 72.07
C GLU A 498 -9.78 14.09 70.76
N GLY A 499 -10.02 13.31 69.70
CA GLY A 499 -10.57 13.81 68.44
C GLY A 499 -9.73 14.87 67.71
N GLY A 500 -8.40 14.88 67.87
CA GLY A 500 -7.52 15.90 67.29
C GLY A 500 -7.48 17.22 68.07
N GLY A 501 -8.03 17.24 69.29
CA GLY A 501 -7.94 18.36 70.21
C GLY A 501 -7.89 17.90 71.65
N ILE A 502 -8.46 18.69 72.56
CA ILE A 502 -8.34 18.44 74.00
C ILE A 502 -9.71 18.37 74.67
N GLU A 503 -9.79 17.39 75.56
CA GLU A 503 -10.86 17.22 76.51
C GLU A 503 -10.28 17.26 77.93
N PHE A 504 -11.06 17.83 78.84
CA PHE A 504 -10.70 17.92 80.25
C PHE A 504 -11.45 16.86 81.03
N LEU A 505 -10.69 16.06 81.76
CA LEU A 505 -11.19 15.07 82.70
C LEU A 505 -10.99 15.61 84.12
N ALA A 506 -12.09 15.73 84.84
CA ALA A 506 -12.10 16.16 86.22
C ALA A 506 -12.05 14.95 87.14
N HIS A 507 -11.10 14.95 88.07
CA HIS A 507 -11.06 14.02 89.19
C HIS A 507 -11.73 14.72 90.37
N THR A 508 -12.86 14.18 90.81
CA THR A 508 -13.59 14.65 91.99
C THR A 508 -13.55 13.56 93.06
N ASP A 509 -14.50 13.54 94.00
CA ASP A 509 -14.64 12.45 94.98
C ASP A 509 -15.02 11.10 94.33
N ASN A 510 -15.35 11.12 93.04
CA ASN A 510 -15.64 9.92 92.27
C ASN A 510 -14.37 9.08 92.01
N PRO A 511 -14.45 7.73 92.08
CA PRO A 511 -13.29 6.86 91.85
C PRO A 511 -12.82 6.82 90.40
N ARG A 512 -13.56 7.44 89.48
CA ARG A 512 -13.21 7.54 88.06
C ARG A 512 -13.26 9.01 87.65
N PRO A 513 -12.30 9.48 86.83
CA PRO A 513 -12.39 10.79 86.23
C PRO A 513 -13.66 10.92 85.39
N VAL A 514 -14.30 12.08 85.46
CA VAL A 514 -15.51 12.39 84.69
C VAL A 514 -15.21 13.48 83.67
N ARG A 515 -15.92 13.45 82.55
CA ARG A 515 -15.87 14.53 81.56
C ARG A 515 -16.47 15.79 82.16
N TRP A 516 -16.00 16.95 81.71
CA TRP A 516 -16.50 18.23 82.21
C TRP A 516 -18.03 18.36 82.18
N GLY A 517 -18.68 17.91 81.10
CA GLY A 517 -20.14 17.97 80.97
C GLY A 517 -20.92 17.05 81.92
N ALA A 518 -20.24 16.18 82.68
CA ALA A 518 -20.84 15.30 83.69
C ALA A 518 -20.64 15.82 85.12
N LEU A 519 -19.98 16.97 85.29
CA LEU A 519 -19.87 17.64 86.58
C LEU A 519 -21.23 18.15 87.05
N SER A 520 -21.46 18.14 88.36
CA SER A 520 -22.58 18.88 88.94
C SER A 520 -22.42 20.38 88.70
N GLY A 521 -23.51 21.13 88.77
CA GLY A 521 -23.52 22.58 88.58
C GLY A 521 -22.45 23.32 89.41
N GLY A 522 -22.44 23.06 90.72
CA GLY A 522 -21.43 23.60 91.62
C GLY A 522 -19.99 23.18 91.29
N GLU A 523 -19.75 21.92 90.92
CA GLU A 523 -18.43 21.46 90.48
C GLU A 523 -17.99 22.17 89.19
N ALA A 524 -18.88 22.29 88.20
CA ALA A 524 -18.58 22.94 86.92
C ALA A 524 -18.18 24.41 87.12
N VAL A 525 -18.86 25.13 88.03
CA VAL A 525 -18.50 26.51 88.40
C VAL A 525 -17.10 26.57 89.01
N LEU A 526 -16.78 25.69 89.97
CA LEU A 526 -15.49 25.69 90.67
C LEU A 526 -14.32 25.33 89.73
N PHE A 527 -14.48 24.26 88.95
CA PHE A 527 -13.51 23.86 87.93
C PHE A 527 -13.34 24.97 86.88
N GLY A 528 -14.45 25.60 86.48
CA GLY A 528 -14.47 26.71 85.53
C GLY A 528 -13.74 27.95 85.98
N ALA A 529 -13.98 28.35 87.22
CA ALA A 529 -13.28 29.47 87.84
C ALA A 529 -11.78 29.18 87.98
N ALA A 530 -11.42 27.95 88.39
CA ALA A 530 -10.03 27.53 88.48
C ALA A 530 -9.32 27.53 87.11
N LEU A 531 -9.99 27.06 86.05
CA LEU A 531 -9.47 27.11 84.67
C LEU A 531 -9.29 28.54 84.18
N SER A 532 -10.29 29.40 84.39
CA SER A 532 -10.23 30.82 84.00
C SER A 532 -9.07 31.53 84.70
N LEU A 533 -8.92 31.26 85.99
CA LEU A 533 -7.83 31.77 86.82
C LEU A 533 -6.45 31.29 86.34
N ALA A 534 -6.31 30.00 86.03
CA ALA A 534 -5.07 29.44 85.48
C ALA A 534 -4.68 30.11 84.16
N LEU A 535 -5.65 30.40 83.29
CA LEU A 535 -5.41 31.07 82.01
C LEU A 535 -4.97 32.53 82.19
N VAL A 536 -5.62 33.27 83.08
CA VAL A 536 -5.21 34.65 83.42
C VAL A 536 -3.80 34.69 84.00
N ARG A 537 -3.44 33.73 84.86
CA ARG A 537 -2.08 33.60 85.42
C ARG A 537 -1.02 33.42 84.36
N LEU A 538 -1.30 32.59 83.36
CA LEU A 538 -0.37 32.30 82.27
C LEU A 538 -0.21 33.49 81.32
N GLN A 539 -1.29 34.20 81.03
CA GLN A 539 -1.26 35.34 80.12
C GLN A 539 -0.68 36.61 80.72
N ARG A 540 -0.77 36.78 82.05
CA ARG A 540 -0.33 37.98 82.77
C ARG A 540 -0.84 39.29 82.12
N PRO A 541 -2.14 39.43 81.87
CA PRO A 541 -2.67 40.67 81.30
C PRO A 541 -2.47 41.84 82.28
N PRO A 542 -2.40 43.09 81.77
CA PRO A 542 -2.14 44.28 82.60
C PRO A 542 -3.27 44.58 83.59
N SER A 543 -4.49 44.13 83.31
CA SER A 543 -5.63 44.21 84.23
C SER A 543 -6.38 42.88 84.29
N LYS A 544 -6.84 42.50 85.48
CA LYS A 544 -7.33 41.16 85.80
C LYS A 544 -8.57 41.24 86.67
N PHE A 545 -9.70 40.93 86.06
CA PHE A 545 -11.00 40.84 86.71
C PHE A 545 -11.52 39.41 86.61
N LEU A 546 -12.02 38.88 87.72
CA LEU A 546 -12.69 37.57 87.74
C LEU A 546 -14.13 37.77 88.21
N LEU A 547 -15.07 37.36 87.38
CA LEU A 547 -16.51 37.34 87.67
C LEU A 547 -16.95 35.88 87.74
N VAL A 548 -17.52 35.46 88.86
CA VAL A 548 -18.00 34.08 89.04
C VAL A 548 -19.46 34.10 89.46
N GLU A 549 -20.31 33.45 88.66
CA GLU A 549 -21.68 33.13 89.05
C GLU A 549 -21.69 31.79 89.80
N ALA A 550 -21.83 31.86 91.12
CA ALA A 550 -21.78 30.74 92.05
C ALA A 550 -23.15 30.48 92.69
N ALA A 551 -24.23 30.60 91.91
CA ALA A 551 -25.58 30.30 92.36
C ALA A 551 -25.79 28.82 92.66
N GLU A 552 -25.07 27.93 91.98
CA GLU A 552 -25.18 26.47 92.14
C GLU A 552 -24.14 25.87 93.10
N VAL A 553 -23.27 26.70 93.69
CA VAL A 553 -22.23 26.26 94.63
C VAL A 553 -22.79 26.30 96.04
N ASP A 554 -22.85 25.14 96.71
CA ASP A 554 -23.31 25.08 98.09
C ASP A 554 -22.43 25.92 99.03
N PHE A 555 -23.00 26.31 100.17
CA PHE A 555 -22.34 27.23 101.10
C PHE A 555 -20.97 26.74 101.59
N ARG A 556 -20.80 25.43 101.82
CA ARG A 556 -19.53 24.87 102.30
C ARG A 556 -18.44 25.00 101.24
N ASN A 557 -18.75 24.59 100.02
CA ASN A 557 -17.84 24.70 98.88
C ASN A 557 -17.58 26.17 98.51
N LEU A 558 -18.58 27.05 98.66
CA LEU A 558 -18.43 28.49 98.48
C LEU A 558 -17.43 29.08 99.48
N CYS A 559 -17.54 28.78 100.78
CA CYS A 559 -16.57 29.25 101.77
C CYS A 559 -15.15 28.74 101.50
N ALA A 560 -15.01 27.47 101.10
CA ALA A 560 -13.71 26.90 100.72
C ALA A 560 -13.13 27.59 99.47
N PHE A 561 -13.97 27.83 98.46
CA PHE A 561 -13.61 28.55 97.24
C PHE A 561 -13.17 29.99 97.51
N LEU A 562 -13.93 30.74 98.31
CA LEU A 562 -13.57 32.10 98.71
C LEU A 562 -12.27 32.14 99.53
N SER A 563 -12.04 31.15 100.39
CA SER A 563 -10.78 31.02 101.14
C SER A 563 -9.60 30.74 100.22
N ALA A 564 -9.76 29.82 99.26
CA ALA A 564 -8.76 29.53 98.24
C ALA A 564 -8.45 30.78 97.41
N LEU A 565 -9.47 31.50 96.91
CA LEU A 565 -9.33 32.77 96.22
C LEU A 565 -8.60 33.84 97.05
N ALA A 566 -8.93 33.97 98.35
CA ALA A 566 -8.28 34.92 99.25
C ALA A 566 -6.78 34.61 99.44
N SER A 567 -6.40 33.33 99.50
CA SER A 567 -4.99 32.90 99.61
C SER A 567 -4.14 33.27 98.38
N MET A 568 -4.80 33.61 97.28
CA MET A 568 -4.16 34.06 96.03
C MET A 568 -4.10 35.58 95.91
N GLY A 569 -4.32 36.27 97.03
CA GLY A 569 -4.39 37.73 97.11
C GLY A 569 -3.22 38.42 96.41
N GLY A 570 -3.55 39.46 95.63
CA GLY A 570 -2.61 40.27 94.87
C GLY A 570 -2.45 39.89 93.39
N GLU A 571 -3.05 38.78 92.96
CA GLU A 571 -2.98 38.39 91.55
C GLU A 571 -4.05 39.02 90.66
N PHE A 572 -5.21 39.40 91.22
CA PHE A 572 -6.33 40.03 90.53
C PHE A 572 -6.57 41.42 91.08
N ASP A 573 -6.95 42.35 90.20
CA ASP A 573 -7.32 43.71 90.60
C ASP A 573 -8.68 43.70 91.33
N SER A 574 -9.59 42.82 90.91
CA SER A 574 -10.87 42.61 91.58
C SER A 574 -11.45 41.22 91.26
N ILE A 575 -12.09 40.62 92.26
CA ILE A 575 -12.85 39.38 92.12
C ILE A 575 -14.27 39.64 92.62
N ILE A 576 -15.27 39.31 91.81
CA ILE A 576 -16.68 39.43 92.15
C ILE A 576 -17.30 38.04 92.05
N VAL A 577 -17.92 37.60 93.14
CA VAL A 577 -18.62 36.33 93.22
C VAL A 577 -20.09 36.61 93.52
N ALA A 578 -20.96 36.24 92.58
CA ALA A 578 -22.41 36.35 92.74
C ALA A 578 -22.95 35.01 93.23
N SER A 579 -23.65 34.97 94.37
CA SER A 579 -24.24 33.74 94.90
C SER A 579 -25.51 34.03 95.69
N CYS A 580 -26.46 33.08 95.70
CA CYS A 580 -27.67 33.11 96.52
C CYS A 580 -27.50 32.40 97.88
N HIS A 581 -26.33 31.81 98.14
CA HIS A 581 -26.06 31.01 99.33
C HIS A 581 -25.17 31.72 100.36
N ALA A 582 -24.63 32.89 100.05
CA ALA A 582 -23.72 33.62 100.92
C ALA A 582 -24.44 34.21 102.14
N GLN A 583 -24.03 33.79 103.34
CA GLN A 583 -24.42 34.42 104.60
C GLN A 583 -23.29 35.36 105.03
N ALA A 584 -23.54 36.67 105.00
CA ALA A 584 -22.52 37.71 105.17
C ALA A 584 -21.67 37.55 106.44
N GLU A 585 -22.26 37.05 107.54
CA GLU A 585 -21.60 36.86 108.83
C GLU A 585 -20.63 35.67 108.89
N LEU A 586 -20.75 34.73 107.95
CA LEU A 586 -20.00 33.47 107.92
C LEU A 586 -18.97 33.40 106.79
N LEU A 587 -18.76 34.51 106.08
CA LEU A 587 -17.77 34.56 105.01
C LEU A 587 -16.34 34.65 105.58
N PRO A 588 -15.37 33.96 104.97
CA PRO A 588 -13.97 34.12 105.35
C PRO A 588 -13.48 35.54 105.03
N ALA A 589 -12.59 36.10 105.86
CA ALA A 589 -11.87 37.32 105.52
C ALA A 589 -11.00 37.09 104.26
N PRO A 590 -10.77 38.10 103.38
CA PRO A 590 -11.13 39.51 103.49
C PRO A 590 -12.43 39.89 102.74
N TRP A 591 -13.32 38.92 102.47
CA TRP A 591 -14.47 39.14 101.61
C TRP A 591 -15.50 40.10 102.21
N ARG A 592 -16.09 40.94 101.36
CA ARG A 592 -17.19 41.84 101.72
C ARG A 592 -18.45 41.39 100.99
N ALA A 593 -19.50 41.04 101.74
CA ALA A 593 -20.80 40.76 101.17
C ALA A 593 -21.53 42.06 100.84
N VAL A 594 -22.11 42.13 99.64
CA VAL A 594 -23.05 43.17 99.24
C VAL A 594 -24.37 42.47 98.91
N CYS A 595 -25.36 42.62 99.77
CA CYS A 595 -26.69 42.10 99.50
C CYS A 595 -27.42 43.05 98.55
N VAL A 596 -27.83 42.55 97.39
CA VAL A 596 -28.66 43.29 96.44
C VAL A 596 -30.11 42.88 96.69
N GLU A 597 -30.81 43.65 97.53
CA GLU A 597 -32.26 43.48 97.72
C GLU A 597 -33.01 44.13 96.55
N GLY A 598 -33.78 43.35 95.77
CA GLY A 598 -34.74 43.93 94.81
C GLY A 598 -34.79 43.40 93.37
N ALA A 599 -34.54 42.11 93.11
CA ALA A 599 -35.00 41.49 91.85
C ALA A 599 -36.27 40.68 92.13
N ALA A 600 -37.43 41.19 91.67
CA ALA A 600 -38.67 40.41 91.65
C ALA A 600 -38.42 39.08 90.90
N PRO A 601 -39.05 37.96 91.32
CA PRO A 601 -38.92 36.71 90.59
C PRO A 601 -39.48 36.91 89.18
N VAL A 602 -38.60 36.90 88.18
CA VAL A 602 -39.02 36.60 86.82
C VAL A 602 -39.41 35.13 86.86
N THR A 603 -40.72 34.91 86.92
CA THR A 603 -41.33 33.61 86.69
C THR A 603 -40.94 33.20 85.28
N VAL A 604 -40.18 32.11 85.15
CA VAL A 604 -39.97 31.42 83.87
C VAL A 604 -41.24 30.66 83.51
#